data_AF-A0A1V5RUX2-F1
#
_entry.id   AF-A0A1V5RUX2-F1
#
_cell.length_a   1.000
_cell.length_b   1.000
_cell.length_c   1.000
_cell.angle_alpha   90.00
_cell.angle_beta   90.00
_cell.angle_gamma   90.00
#
_symmetry.space_group_name_H-M   'P 1'
#
loop_
_entity.id
_entity.type
_entity.pdbx_description
1 polymer ?
#
loop_
_entity_poly.entity_id
_entity_poly.type
_entity_poly.pdbx_seq_one_letter_code
_entity_poly.pdbx_strand_id
1 'polypeptide(L)'
;MNTVPSSVPVTASTHLLDKYMLPKVALTVITIASLVGTWLTMSTHGASAAGAVAVRWLHLIGYAVLTGGYMWMGLFVRPAEKPAQASYFARFVAASQARFRRIVQIALPVFLLAALFDVRRFGGWGVGWLIWPELALLVGIGLAAGRFAYGRTAADPFSLRGLARLTLALLLLDALVQAAFDVTLAQAGQALPLAVRWLHLAAFGLWFGAALWNIFIAVPAARSMVSIPVVVASSQQLERFRVVVRMILPTLIVTGLIQAYPYVGLNPSALLASTIGRLILVKIALIIVLVGVFITCPMWRACSPIAGMCKLDDLYTPGNQEARP
;
A
#
# COMPACT_ATOMS: atom_id res chain seq x y z
N MET A 1 1.17 44.78 4.90
CA MET A 1 0.96 43.40 5.38
C MET A 1 -0.47 43.02 5.02
N ASN A 2 -0.67 42.20 3.99
CA ASN A 2 -2.02 41.83 3.53
C ASN A 2 -2.40 40.48 4.14
N THR A 3 -3.39 40.51 5.01
CA THR A 3 -4.04 39.34 5.61
C THR A 3 -4.81 38.57 4.53
N VAL A 4 -4.40 37.32 4.28
CA VAL A 4 -5.10 36.41 3.36
C VAL A 4 -6.42 35.98 4.01
N PRO A 5 -7.59 36.10 3.34
CA PRO A 5 -8.87 35.70 3.93
C PRO A 5 -8.93 34.19 4.18
N SER A 6 -9.42 33.86 5.37
CA SER A 6 -9.67 32.51 5.85
C SER A 6 -10.94 31.92 5.24
N SER A 7 -10.83 30.64 4.86
CA SER A 7 -11.89 29.62 4.72
C SER A 7 -12.97 29.79 3.64
N VAL A 8 -13.02 28.79 2.75
CA VAL A 8 -14.12 28.49 1.82
C VAL A 8 -15.32 27.91 2.59
N PRO A 9 -16.58 28.27 2.26
CA PRO A 9 -17.78 27.82 2.98
C PRO A 9 -18.08 26.31 2.88
N VAL A 10 -18.67 25.78 3.95
CA VAL A 10 -18.83 24.34 4.30
C VAL A 10 -19.84 23.57 3.43
N THR A 11 -20.68 24.26 2.65
CA THR A 11 -21.72 23.63 1.79
C THR A 11 -21.17 22.89 0.56
N ALA A 12 -19.94 23.17 0.12
CA ALA A 12 -19.25 22.42 -0.94
C ALA A 12 -18.73 21.03 -0.49
N SER A 13 -18.85 20.69 0.80
CA SER A 13 -18.24 19.49 1.38
C SER A 13 -18.89 18.18 0.96
N THR A 14 -20.20 18.14 0.71
CA THR A 14 -20.94 16.92 0.36
C THR A 14 -20.62 16.41 -1.05
N HIS A 15 -20.54 17.29 -2.06
CA HIS A 15 -20.18 16.91 -3.43
C HIS A 15 -18.68 16.52 -3.60
N LEU A 16 -17.82 17.00 -2.70
CA LEU A 16 -16.40 16.62 -2.64
C LEU A 16 -16.15 15.29 -1.91
N LEU A 17 -17.12 14.81 -1.12
CA LEU A 17 -17.04 13.55 -0.39
C LEU A 17 -17.35 12.34 -1.28
N ASP A 18 -18.24 12.46 -2.27
CA ASP A 18 -18.57 11.38 -3.20
C ASP A 18 -17.40 10.97 -4.10
N LYS A 19 -16.52 11.91 -4.46
CA LYS A 19 -15.30 11.64 -5.23
C LYS A 19 -14.30 10.70 -4.52
N TYR A 20 -14.50 10.45 -3.23
CA TYR A 20 -13.61 9.66 -2.38
C TYR A 20 -14.05 8.19 -2.20
N MET A 21 -15.18 7.79 -2.77
CA MET A 21 -15.73 6.45 -2.57
C MET A 21 -15.00 5.39 -3.40
N LEU A 22 -14.69 5.67 -4.67
CA LEU A 22 -14.07 4.67 -5.56
C LEU A 22 -12.69 4.16 -5.08
N PRO A 23 -11.74 5.02 -4.62
CA PRO A 23 -10.49 4.53 -4.04
C PRO A 23 -10.69 3.67 -2.77
N LYS A 24 -11.68 4.01 -1.93
CA LYS A 24 -12.02 3.22 -0.74
C LYS A 24 -12.64 1.87 -1.11
N VAL A 25 -13.49 1.84 -2.14
CA VAL A 25 -14.04 0.60 -2.71
C VAL A 25 -12.91 -0.25 -3.26
N ALA A 26 -11.99 0.32 -4.05
CA ALA A 26 -10.82 -0.41 -4.56
C ALA A 26 -9.98 -1.00 -3.42
N LEU A 27 -9.74 -0.23 -2.35
CA LEU A 27 -9.03 -0.71 -1.16
C LEU A 27 -9.79 -1.83 -0.44
N THR A 28 -11.12 -1.76 -0.38
CA THR A 28 -11.94 -2.82 0.22
C THR A 28 -11.84 -4.10 -0.61
N VAL A 29 -11.95 -4.00 -1.93
CA VAL A 29 -11.87 -5.13 -2.86
C VAL A 29 -10.49 -5.82 -2.77
N ILE A 30 -9.38 -5.08 -2.79
CA ILE A 30 -8.03 -5.67 -2.62
C ILE A 30 -7.86 -6.31 -1.25
N THR A 31 -8.44 -5.73 -0.19
CA THR A 31 -8.39 -6.27 1.18
C THR A 31 -9.11 -7.62 1.26
N ILE A 32 -10.28 -7.75 0.63
CA ILE A 32 -11.02 -9.01 0.54
C ILE A 32 -10.26 -10.00 -0.34
N ALA A 33 -9.73 -9.56 -1.50
CA ALA A 33 -8.97 -10.41 -2.40
C ALA A 33 -7.69 -10.96 -1.75
N SER A 34 -7.03 -10.19 -0.89
CA SER A 34 -5.87 -10.65 -0.13
C SER A 34 -6.25 -11.66 0.96
N LEU A 35 -7.40 -11.49 1.63
CA LEU A 35 -7.92 -12.48 2.58
C LEU A 35 -8.24 -13.80 1.87
N VAL A 36 -8.95 -13.75 0.74
CA VAL A 36 -9.26 -14.94 -0.08
C VAL A 36 -7.97 -15.61 -0.57
N GLY A 37 -6.99 -14.82 -1.02
CA GLY A 37 -5.67 -15.34 -1.42
C GLY A 37 -4.92 -16.01 -0.27
N THR A 38 -4.99 -15.43 0.93
CA THR A 38 -4.39 -16.01 2.14
C THR A 38 -5.07 -17.31 2.52
N TRP A 39 -6.41 -17.33 2.48
CA TRP A 39 -7.21 -18.54 2.74
C TRP A 39 -6.84 -19.66 1.77
N LEU A 40 -6.68 -19.34 0.48
CA LEU A 40 -6.25 -20.30 -0.54
C LEU A 40 -4.87 -20.87 -0.23
N THR A 41 -3.87 -20.02 0.05
CA THR A 41 -2.52 -20.50 0.40
C THR A 41 -2.54 -21.35 1.67
N MET A 42 -3.20 -20.90 2.72
CA MET A 42 -3.25 -21.65 3.99
C MET A 42 -3.97 -22.99 3.85
N SER A 43 -4.97 -23.07 2.96
CA SER A 43 -5.63 -24.34 2.63
C SER A 43 -4.67 -25.32 1.96
N THR A 44 -3.74 -24.84 1.13
CA THR A 44 -2.72 -25.71 0.50
C THR A 44 -1.67 -26.21 1.49
N HIS A 45 -1.53 -25.57 2.64
CA HIS A 45 -0.69 -26.03 3.76
C HIS A 45 -1.46 -26.91 4.76
N GLY A 46 -2.73 -27.24 4.49
CA GLY A 46 -3.59 -27.97 5.43
C GLY A 46 -4.05 -27.14 6.66
N ALA A 47 -3.90 -25.81 6.62
CA ALA A 47 -4.15 -24.91 7.74
C ALA A 47 -5.29 -23.92 7.48
N SER A 48 -6.45 -24.42 7.03
CA SER A 48 -7.62 -23.63 6.65
C SER A 48 -8.46 -23.11 7.83
N ALA A 49 -8.06 -23.39 9.08
CA ALA A 49 -8.74 -22.88 10.26
C ALA A 49 -8.74 -21.34 10.26
N ALA A 50 -9.91 -20.73 10.50
CA ALA A 50 -10.11 -19.29 10.38
C ALA A 50 -9.09 -18.46 11.19
N GLY A 51 -8.74 -18.90 12.40
CA GLY A 51 -7.73 -18.23 13.22
C GLY A 51 -6.32 -18.25 12.59
N ALA A 52 -5.92 -19.36 11.98
CA ALA A 52 -4.63 -19.46 11.30
C ALA A 52 -4.57 -18.55 10.07
N VAL A 53 -5.66 -18.53 9.29
CA VAL A 53 -5.81 -17.65 8.13
C VAL A 53 -5.80 -16.18 8.55
N ALA A 54 -6.54 -15.81 9.61
CA ALA A 54 -6.61 -14.44 10.11
C ALA A 54 -5.24 -13.93 10.56
N VAL A 55 -4.46 -14.74 11.28
CA VAL A 55 -3.10 -14.37 11.70
C VAL A 55 -2.19 -14.16 10.49
N ARG A 56 -2.18 -15.10 9.53
CA ARG A 56 -1.37 -14.95 8.30
C ARG A 56 -1.79 -13.71 7.51
N TRP A 57 -3.08 -13.43 7.45
CA TRP A 57 -3.61 -12.28 6.74
C TRP A 57 -3.23 -10.97 7.43
N LEU A 58 -3.31 -10.89 8.76
CA LEU A 58 -2.85 -9.74 9.53
C LEU A 58 -1.36 -9.48 9.36
N HIS A 59 -0.55 -10.55 9.31
CA HIS A 59 0.86 -10.45 8.98
C HIS A 59 1.06 -9.80 7.60
N LEU A 60 0.41 -10.33 6.55
CA LEU A 60 0.55 -9.82 5.18
C LEU A 60 -0.02 -8.40 5.00
N ILE A 61 -1.09 -8.04 5.72
CA ILE A 61 -1.63 -6.68 5.74
C ILE A 61 -0.68 -5.72 6.44
N GLY A 62 -0.14 -6.10 7.61
CA GLY A 62 0.88 -5.32 8.31
C GLY A 62 2.11 -5.09 7.44
N TYR A 63 2.61 -6.16 6.81
CA TYR A 63 3.68 -6.12 5.82
C TYR A 63 3.36 -5.12 4.68
N ALA A 64 2.17 -5.19 4.10
CA ALA A 64 1.77 -4.36 2.98
C ALA A 64 1.65 -2.87 3.34
N VAL A 65 1.07 -2.57 4.51
CA VAL A 65 0.97 -1.21 5.06
C VAL A 65 2.36 -0.60 5.22
N LEU A 66 3.29 -1.34 5.83
CA LEU A 66 4.66 -0.89 6.05
C LEU A 66 5.40 -0.72 4.72
N THR A 67 5.36 -1.73 3.84
CA THR A 67 6.09 -1.75 2.57
C THR A 67 5.71 -0.58 1.67
N GLY A 68 4.41 -0.37 1.41
CA GLY A 68 4.00 0.75 0.56
C GLY A 68 4.22 2.12 1.19
N GLY A 69 4.11 2.25 2.52
CA GLY A 69 4.40 3.51 3.20
C GLY A 69 5.89 3.88 3.20
N TYR A 70 6.77 2.91 3.44
CA TYR A 70 8.22 3.11 3.35
C TYR A 70 8.70 3.26 1.91
N MET A 71 8.06 2.62 0.92
CA MET A 71 8.26 2.90 -0.50
C MET A 71 7.97 4.38 -0.79
N TRP A 72 6.81 4.87 -0.36
CA TRP A 72 6.42 6.25 -0.64
C TRP A 72 7.40 7.25 -0.03
N MET A 73 7.74 7.06 1.25
CA MET A 73 8.66 7.91 1.97
C MET A 73 10.10 7.85 1.41
N GLY A 74 10.58 6.67 1.05
CA GLY A 74 11.96 6.47 0.58
C GLY A 74 12.18 6.91 -0.86
N LEU A 75 11.20 6.67 -1.74
CA LEU A 75 11.37 6.78 -3.19
C LEU A 75 10.65 7.99 -3.81
N PHE A 76 9.44 8.32 -3.35
CA PHE A 76 8.60 9.32 -4.03
C PHE A 76 8.66 10.70 -3.40
N VAL A 77 8.79 10.79 -2.08
CA VAL A 77 9.02 12.05 -1.37
C VAL A 77 10.38 12.65 -1.77
N ARG A 78 10.39 13.89 -2.28
CA ARG A 78 11.60 14.67 -2.59
C ARG A 78 11.44 16.14 -2.20
N PRO A 79 12.56 16.85 -1.94
CA PRO A 79 12.55 18.30 -1.79
C PRO A 79 11.95 19.02 -3.00
N ALA A 80 11.49 20.25 -2.80
CA ALA A 80 11.03 21.09 -3.90
C ALA A 80 12.21 21.44 -4.83
N GLU A 81 11.95 21.46 -6.14
CA GLU A 81 12.93 21.94 -7.13
C GLU A 81 13.11 23.46 -7.07
N LYS A 82 12.05 24.19 -6.71
CA LYS A 82 12.04 25.65 -6.61
C LYS A 82 12.20 26.08 -5.15
N PRO A 83 13.17 26.94 -4.79
CA PRO A 83 13.38 27.41 -3.42
C PRO A 83 12.13 28.03 -2.79
N ALA A 84 11.35 28.80 -3.56
CA ALA A 84 10.11 29.42 -3.11
C ALA A 84 9.02 28.43 -2.64
N GLN A 85 9.11 27.15 -3.04
CA GLN A 85 8.16 26.09 -2.67
C GLN A 85 8.68 25.18 -1.55
N ALA A 86 9.94 25.31 -1.14
CA ALA A 86 10.61 24.40 -0.23
C ALA A 86 9.88 24.26 1.11
N SER A 87 9.45 25.37 1.69
CA SER A 87 8.73 25.38 2.98
C SER A 87 7.37 24.66 2.90
N TYR A 88 6.64 24.82 1.79
CA TYR A 88 5.37 24.12 1.59
C TYR A 88 5.55 22.62 1.43
N PHE A 89 6.55 22.20 0.65
CA PHE A 89 6.88 20.79 0.47
C PHE A 89 7.31 20.16 1.80
N ALA A 90 8.20 20.82 2.55
CA ALA A 90 8.65 20.34 3.86
C ALA A 90 7.47 20.16 4.83
N ARG A 91 6.56 21.15 4.93
CA ARG A 91 5.36 21.04 5.78
C ARG A 91 4.43 19.91 5.34
N PHE A 92 4.16 19.78 4.05
CA PHE A 92 3.31 18.71 3.51
C PHE A 92 3.90 17.32 3.81
N VAL A 93 5.21 17.16 3.61
CA VAL A 93 5.91 15.90 3.89
C VAL A 93 5.92 15.60 5.38
N ALA A 94 6.23 16.58 6.24
CA ALA A 94 6.21 16.42 7.69
C ALA A 94 4.81 16.00 8.18
N ALA A 95 3.75 16.61 7.66
CA ALA A 95 2.37 16.26 8.02
C ALA A 95 1.96 14.86 7.51
N SER A 96 2.47 14.45 6.35
CA SER A 96 2.28 13.09 5.82
C SER A 96 3.01 12.06 6.69
N GLN A 97 4.27 12.32 7.04
CA GLN A 97 5.07 11.45 7.90
C GLN A 97 4.49 11.34 9.32
N ALA A 98 3.94 12.43 9.87
CA ALA A 98 3.28 12.40 11.18
C ALA A 98 2.04 11.48 11.19
N ARG A 99 1.26 11.49 10.09
CA ARG A 99 0.13 10.56 9.93
C ARG A 99 0.61 9.12 9.72
N PHE A 100 1.61 8.91 8.86
CA PHE A 100 2.17 7.59 8.64
C PHE A 100 2.72 6.99 9.93
N ARG A 101 3.41 7.79 10.75
CA ARG A 101 3.94 7.38 12.05
C ARG A 101 2.88 6.77 12.96
N ARG A 102 1.69 7.38 13.06
CA ARG A 102 0.57 6.82 13.84
C ARG A 102 0.11 5.47 13.31
N ILE A 103 0.10 5.31 11.99
CA ILE A 103 -0.23 4.03 11.34
C ILE A 103 0.85 2.99 11.65
N VAL A 104 2.15 3.34 11.56
CA VAL A 104 3.26 2.44 11.88
C VAL A 104 3.21 2.01 13.35
N GLN A 105 2.86 2.90 14.29
CA GLN A 105 2.71 2.57 15.72
C GLN A 105 1.69 1.45 15.97
N ILE A 106 0.72 1.26 15.08
CA ILE A 106 -0.28 0.18 15.16
C ILE A 106 0.12 -1.00 14.26
N ALA A 107 0.49 -0.73 13.01
CA ALA A 107 0.80 -1.75 12.02
C ALA A 107 2.06 -2.55 12.36
N LEU A 108 3.09 -1.92 12.96
CA LEU A 108 4.33 -2.59 13.33
C LEU A 108 4.13 -3.67 14.42
N PRO A 109 3.49 -3.40 15.58
CA PRO A 109 3.26 -4.46 16.56
C PRO A 109 2.34 -5.56 16.01
N VAL A 110 1.32 -5.22 15.21
CA VAL A 110 0.47 -6.24 14.54
C VAL A 110 1.30 -7.12 13.61
N PHE A 111 2.15 -6.51 12.77
CA PHE A 111 3.08 -7.22 11.89
C PHE A 111 4.00 -8.14 12.68
N LEU A 112 4.72 -7.63 13.69
CA LEU A 112 5.70 -8.40 14.46
C LEU A 112 5.05 -9.56 15.22
N LEU A 113 3.90 -9.34 15.88
CA LEU A 113 3.21 -10.39 16.63
C LEU A 113 2.65 -11.48 15.71
N ALA A 114 2.06 -11.09 14.57
CA ALA A 114 1.55 -12.04 13.61
C ALA A 114 2.69 -12.83 12.93
N ALA A 115 3.82 -12.17 12.64
CA ALA A 115 5.01 -12.80 12.09
C ALA A 115 5.64 -13.80 13.06
N LEU A 116 5.77 -13.46 14.34
CA LEU A 116 6.27 -14.40 15.36
C LEU A 116 5.38 -15.64 15.49
N PHE A 117 4.05 -15.46 15.37
CA PHE A 117 3.13 -16.60 15.36
C PHE A 117 3.33 -17.48 14.12
N ASP A 118 3.49 -16.87 12.94
CA ASP A 118 3.80 -17.58 11.70
C ASP A 118 5.14 -18.32 11.80
N VAL A 119 6.20 -17.70 12.32
CA VAL A 119 7.51 -18.32 12.57
C VAL A 119 7.37 -19.58 13.43
N ARG A 120 6.67 -19.47 14.57
CA ARG A 120 6.42 -20.60 15.46
C ARG A 120 5.68 -21.72 14.72
N ARG A 121 4.66 -21.36 13.94
CA ARG A 121 3.83 -22.31 13.20
C ARG A 121 4.64 -23.03 12.11
N PHE A 122 5.31 -22.27 11.25
CA PHE A 122 6.14 -22.79 10.16
C PHE A 122 7.31 -23.61 10.67
N GLY A 123 7.90 -23.24 11.81
CA GLY A 123 8.92 -24.05 12.47
C GLY A 123 8.46 -25.47 12.80
N GLY A 124 7.19 -25.64 13.17
CA GLY A 124 6.58 -26.95 13.40
C GLY A 124 6.27 -27.76 12.14
N TRP A 125 6.40 -27.17 10.94
CA TRP A 125 6.05 -27.78 9.66
C TRP A 125 7.26 -28.19 8.81
N GLY A 126 8.45 -28.32 9.42
CA GLY A 126 9.63 -28.86 8.74
C GLY A 126 10.45 -27.83 7.95
N VAL A 127 10.12 -26.53 8.06
CA VAL A 127 10.87 -25.41 7.43
C VAL A 127 11.68 -24.61 8.46
N GLY A 128 12.15 -25.28 9.50
CA GLY A 128 12.78 -24.67 10.67
C GLY A 128 14.07 -23.88 10.39
N TRP A 129 14.77 -24.18 9.29
CA TRP A 129 16.00 -23.46 8.91
C TRP A 129 15.73 -22.00 8.49
N LEU A 130 14.52 -21.69 8.00
CA LEU A 130 14.10 -20.33 7.63
C LEU A 130 13.72 -19.46 8.85
N ILE A 131 13.61 -20.04 10.06
CA ILE A 131 13.26 -19.30 11.28
C ILE A 131 14.28 -18.22 11.59
N TRP A 132 15.58 -18.54 11.48
CA TRP A 132 16.65 -17.61 11.86
C TRP A 132 16.75 -16.38 10.96
N PRO A 133 16.77 -16.48 9.62
CA PRO A 133 16.75 -15.30 8.77
C PRO A 133 15.48 -14.48 8.98
N GLU A 134 14.33 -15.11 9.19
CA GLU A 134 13.08 -14.43 9.51
C GLU A 134 13.19 -13.63 10.82
N LEU A 135 13.62 -14.26 11.92
CA LEU A 135 13.80 -13.55 13.20
C LEU A 135 14.79 -12.38 13.10
N ALA A 136 15.88 -12.55 12.35
CA ALA A 136 16.85 -11.47 12.11
C ALA A 136 16.20 -10.30 11.34
N LEU A 137 15.37 -10.59 10.33
CA LEU A 137 14.62 -9.58 9.60
C LEU A 137 13.58 -8.91 10.48
N LEU A 138 12.83 -9.64 11.30
CA LEU A 138 11.85 -9.06 12.23
C LEU A 138 12.51 -8.11 13.24
N VAL A 139 13.68 -8.46 13.76
CA VAL A 139 14.47 -7.57 14.62
C VAL A 139 14.94 -6.34 13.84
N GLY A 140 15.50 -6.51 12.65
CA GLY A 140 15.96 -5.40 11.81
C GLY A 140 14.83 -4.44 11.43
N ILE A 141 13.69 -4.96 11.00
CA ILE A 141 12.47 -4.21 10.68
C ILE A 141 11.96 -3.53 11.94
N GLY A 142 11.86 -4.25 13.06
CA GLY A 142 11.42 -3.71 14.34
C GLY A 142 12.27 -2.52 14.80
N LEU A 143 13.60 -2.62 14.69
CA LEU A 143 14.51 -1.53 15.03
C LEU A 143 14.42 -0.35 14.05
N ALA A 144 14.43 -0.61 12.74
CA ALA A 144 14.41 0.45 11.72
C ALA A 144 13.06 1.18 11.68
N ALA A 145 11.96 0.41 11.63
CA ALA A 145 10.61 0.97 11.65
C ALA A 145 10.25 1.55 13.02
N GLY A 146 10.69 0.90 14.12
CA GLY A 146 10.51 1.40 15.48
C GLY A 146 11.24 2.73 15.72
N ARG A 147 12.47 2.88 15.20
CA ARG A 147 13.19 4.16 15.22
C ARG A 147 12.40 5.26 14.51
N PHE A 148 11.75 4.94 13.39
CA PHE A 148 10.86 5.89 12.73
C PHE A 148 9.57 6.13 13.54
N ALA A 149 8.97 5.11 14.14
CA ALA A 149 7.68 5.22 14.83
C ALA A 149 7.77 6.00 16.16
N TYR A 150 8.83 5.74 16.93
CA TYR A 150 8.99 6.18 18.33
C TYR A 150 10.18 7.13 18.54
N GLY A 151 11.05 7.29 17.54
CA GLY A 151 12.16 8.25 17.62
C GLY A 151 11.70 9.70 17.52
N ARG A 152 12.60 10.64 17.86
CA ARG A 152 12.32 12.08 17.75
C ARG A 152 12.00 12.49 16.30
N THR A 153 11.09 13.44 16.14
CA THR A 153 10.82 14.03 14.82
C THR A 153 12.06 14.80 14.36
N ALA A 154 12.55 14.49 13.16
CA ALA A 154 13.68 15.19 12.57
C ALA A 154 13.29 16.62 12.18
N ALA A 155 14.21 17.57 12.33
CA ALA A 155 14.00 18.95 11.89
C ALA A 155 13.83 19.04 10.37
N ASP A 156 14.63 18.28 9.62
CA ASP A 156 14.46 18.07 8.18
C ASP A 156 13.64 16.79 7.92
N PRO A 157 12.42 16.88 7.37
CA PRO A 157 11.61 15.70 7.06
C PRO A 157 12.21 14.82 5.96
N PHE A 158 13.15 15.32 5.15
CA PHE A 158 13.81 14.55 4.09
C PHE A 158 14.97 13.68 4.58
N SER A 159 15.50 13.94 5.78
CA SER A 159 16.57 13.16 6.40
C SER A 159 16.19 11.69 6.66
N LEU A 160 14.90 11.40 6.85
CA LEU A 160 14.39 10.05 7.14
C LEU A 160 14.34 9.13 5.90
N ARG A 161 14.66 9.63 4.70
CA ARG A 161 14.59 8.86 3.45
C ARG A 161 15.55 7.67 3.43
N GLY A 162 16.75 7.81 3.98
CA GLY A 162 17.72 6.71 4.07
C GLY A 162 17.19 5.55 4.90
N LEU A 163 16.69 5.87 6.11
CA LEU A 163 16.03 4.90 6.98
C LEU A 163 14.80 4.26 6.31
N ALA A 164 14.01 5.04 5.58
CA ALA A 164 12.86 4.53 4.85
C ALA A 164 13.25 3.49 3.79
N ARG A 165 14.31 3.75 3.01
CA ARG A 165 14.81 2.82 1.99
C ARG A 165 15.40 1.56 2.61
N LEU A 166 16.13 1.68 3.73
CA LEU A 166 16.62 0.53 4.48
C LEU A 166 15.44 -0.34 4.96
N THR A 167 14.43 0.28 5.57
CA THR A 167 13.24 -0.42 6.06
C THR A 167 12.50 -1.11 4.92
N LEU A 168 12.34 -0.43 3.78
CA LEU A 168 11.78 -1.02 2.56
C LEU A 168 12.58 -2.23 2.08
N ALA A 169 13.91 -2.14 2.04
CA ALA A 169 14.77 -3.25 1.60
C ALA A 169 14.61 -4.46 2.53
N LEU A 170 14.59 -4.24 3.84
CA LEU A 170 14.35 -5.31 4.82
C LEU A 170 12.97 -5.96 4.64
N LEU A 171 11.93 -5.17 4.37
CA LEU A 171 10.60 -5.70 4.07
C LEU A 171 10.57 -6.50 2.75
N LEU A 172 11.28 -6.06 1.71
CA LEU A 172 11.36 -6.83 0.46
C LEU A 172 12.13 -8.15 0.61
N LEU A 173 13.10 -8.21 1.53
CA LEU A 173 13.77 -9.44 1.93
C LEU A 173 12.85 -10.33 2.78
N ASP A 174 12.08 -9.75 3.70
CA ASP A 174 11.04 -10.47 4.47
C ASP A 174 10.04 -11.15 3.53
N ALA A 175 9.55 -10.44 2.50
CA ALA A 175 8.69 -11.03 1.48
C ALA A 175 9.32 -12.22 0.75
N LEU A 176 10.65 -12.23 0.56
CA LEU A 176 11.36 -13.36 -0.03
C LEU A 176 11.38 -14.55 0.93
N VAL A 177 11.60 -14.31 2.22
CA VAL A 177 11.54 -15.34 3.25
C VAL A 177 10.11 -15.89 3.40
N GLN A 178 9.08 -15.04 3.38
CA GLN A 178 7.68 -15.48 3.35
C GLN A 178 7.36 -16.34 2.13
N ALA A 179 7.85 -15.94 0.96
CA ALA A 179 7.70 -16.72 -0.26
C ALA A 179 8.42 -18.06 -0.16
N ALA A 180 9.61 -18.10 0.45
CA ALA A 180 10.37 -19.32 0.69
C ALA A 180 9.65 -20.27 1.64
N PHE A 181 9.01 -19.77 2.71
CA PHE A 181 8.17 -20.59 3.58
C PHE A 181 7.04 -21.26 2.78
N ASP A 182 6.23 -20.47 2.08
CA ASP A 182 5.08 -20.97 1.33
C ASP A 182 5.52 -21.99 0.25
N VAL A 183 6.59 -21.68 -0.49
CA VAL A 183 7.05 -22.51 -1.61
C VAL A 183 7.78 -23.76 -1.16
N THR A 184 8.48 -23.72 -0.02
CA THR A 184 9.09 -24.94 0.54
C THR A 184 8.03 -25.94 0.98
N LEU A 185 6.94 -25.46 1.57
CA LEU A 185 5.83 -26.30 2.02
C LEU A 185 5.01 -26.85 0.85
N ALA A 186 4.65 -26.01 -0.11
CA ALA A 186 3.72 -26.39 -1.17
C ALA A 186 4.39 -26.93 -2.43
N GLN A 187 5.65 -26.57 -2.71
CA GLN A 187 6.35 -26.94 -3.95
C GLN A 187 7.83 -27.34 -3.73
N ALA A 188 8.20 -27.80 -2.53
CA ALA A 188 9.54 -28.29 -2.21
C ALA A 188 10.69 -27.30 -2.55
N GLY A 189 10.42 -25.99 -2.47
CA GLY A 189 11.46 -24.96 -2.56
C GLY A 189 11.91 -24.63 -4.00
N GLN A 190 11.11 -24.99 -5.01
CA GLN A 190 11.46 -24.72 -6.41
C GLN A 190 11.69 -23.22 -6.68
N ALA A 191 12.75 -22.92 -7.44
CA ALA A 191 13.21 -21.56 -7.67
C ALA A 191 12.21 -20.68 -8.44
N LEU A 192 11.54 -21.21 -9.46
CA LEU A 192 10.57 -20.44 -10.25
C LEU A 192 9.31 -20.08 -9.44
N PRO A 193 8.62 -21.03 -8.76
CA PRO A 193 7.55 -20.70 -7.82
C PRO A 193 7.98 -19.70 -6.74
N LEU A 194 9.21 -19.82 -6.21
CA LEU A 194 9.76 -18.86 -5.25
C LEU A 194 9.82 -17.44 -5.83
N ALA A 195 10.43 -17.28 -7.01
CA ALA A 195 10.53 -15.99 -7.67
C ALA A 195 9.14 -15.39 -7.97
N VAL A 196 8.22 -16.20 -8.49
CA VAL A 196 6.84 -15.76 -8.79
C VAL A 196 6.10 -15.35 -7.52
N ARG A 197 6.24 -16.12 -6.43
CA ARG A 197 5.60 -15.84 -5.15
C ARG A 197 6.14 -14.56 -4.51
N TRP A 198 7.46 -14.40 -4.50
CA TRP A 198 8.14 -13.20 -4.00
C TRP A 198 7.71 -11.95 -4.79
N LEU A 199 7.74 -12.01 -6.13
CA LEU A 199 7.30 -10.90 -6.98
C LEU A 199 5.84 -10.53 -6.73
N HIS A 200 4.97 -11.53 -6.55
CA HIS A 200 3.56 -11.28 -6.23
C HIS A 200 3.39 -10.60 -4.87
N LEU A 201 4.07 -11.10 -3.82
CA LEU A 201 4.00 -10.51 -2.48
C LEU A 201 4.55 -9.08 -2.46
N ALA A 202 5.71 -8.86 -3.10
CA ALA A 202 6.31 -7.54 -3.22
C ALA A 202 5.37 -6.58 -3.96
N ALA A 203 4.86 -6.98 -5.12
CA ALA A 203 3.92 -6.15 -5.87
C ALA A 203 2.63 -5.86 -5.09
N PHE A 204 2.12 -6.84 -4.33
CA PHE A 204 0.97 -6.66 -3.45
C PHE A 204 1.26 -5.63 -2.35
N GLY A 205 2.39 -5.77 -1.64
CA GLY A 205 2.75 -4.87 -0.55
C GLY A 205 2.96 -3.43 -1.03
N LEU A 206 3.66 -3.26 -2.14
CA LEU A 206 3.89 -1.95 -2.76
C LEU A 206 2.57 -1.31 -3.22
N TRP A 207 1.67 -2.08 -3.83
CA TRP A 207 0.40 -1.56 -4.33
C TRP A 207 -0.58 -1.21 -3.21
N PHE A 208 -0.84 -2.16 -2.30
CA PHE A 208 -1.77 -1.99 -1.19
C PHE A 208 -1.36 -0.83 -0.29
N GLY A 209 -0.09 -0.79 0.13
CA GLY A 209 0.40 0.27 1.00
C GLY A 209 0.43 1.64 0.30
N ALA A 210 0.63 1.69 -1.01
CA ALA A 210 0.50 2.94 -1.76
C ALA A 210 -0.95 3.42 -1.85
N ALA A 211 -1.94 2.54 -2.03
CA ALA A 211 -3.35 2.91 -1.96
C ALA A 211 -3.70 3.49 -0.59
N LEU A 212 -3.27 2.82 0.48
CA LEU A 212 -3.44 3.30 1.86
C LEU A 212 -2.77 4.67 2.07
N TRP A 213 -1.55 4.85 1.57
CA TRP A 213 -0.84 6.12 1.67
C TRP A 213 -1.64 7.26 1.04
N ASN A 214 -2.12 7.08 -0.18
CA ASN A 214 -2.89 8.12 -0.86
C ASN A 214 -4.19 8.44 -0.10
N ILE A 215 -4.92 7.41 0.32
CA ILE A 215 -6.25 7.56 0.91
C ILE A 215 -6.18 8.17 2.31
N PHE A 216 -5.29 7.68 3.17
CA PHE A 216 -5.28 8.00 4.60
C PHE A 216 -4.13 8.92 5.05
N ILE A 217 -3.11 9.12 4.21
CA ILE A 217 -1.93 9.90 4.59
C ILE A 217 -1.85 11.18 3.75
N ALA A 218 -1.65 11.04 2.44
CA ALA A 218 -1.38 12.16 1.55
C ALA A 218 -2.56 13.12 1.46
N VAL A 219 -3.78 12.63 1.21
CA VAL A 219 -4.94 13.52 1.06
C VAL A 219 -5.32 14.20 2.37
N PRO A 220 -5.43 13.51 3.54
CA PRO A 220 -5.67 14.22 4.79
C PRO A 220 -4.59 15.25 5.09
N ALA A 221 -3.31 14.99 4.76
CA ALA A 221 -2.23 15.96 4.90
C ALA A 221 -2.39 17.17 3.98
N ALA A 222 -2.78 16.95 2.72
CA ALA A 222 -3.04 18.02 1.77
C ALA A 222 -4.25 18.86 2.17
N ARG A 223 -5.33 18.23 2.66
CA ARG A 223 -6.53 18.93 3.14
C ARG A 223 -6.27 19.87 4.32
N SER A 224 -5.31 19.56 5.18
CA SER A 224 -4.92 20.46 6.26
C SER A 224 -4.09 21.67 5.81
N MET A 225 -3.61 21.70 4.56
CA MET A 225 -2.74 22.74 4.02
C MET A 225 -3.05 22.99 2.55
N VAL A 226 -4.27 23.46 2.26
CA VAL A 226 -4.74 23.68 0.89
C VAL A 226 -4.00 24.86 0.27
N SER A 227 -3.05 24.57 -0.63
CA SER A 227 -2.34 25.59 -1.42
C SER A 227 -1.80 24.99 -2.72
N ILE A 228 -1.54 25.86 -3.71
CA ILE A 228 -1.00 25.45 -5.03
C ILE A 228 0.31 24.67 -4.90
N PRO A 229 1.30 25.09 -4.09
CA PRO A 229 2.53 24.32 -3.92
C PRO A 229 2.31 22.91 -3.37
N VAL A 230 1.31 22.72 -2.49
CA VAL A 230 0.98 21.39 -1.93
C VAL A 230 0.33 20.50 -2.99
N VAL A 231 -0.53 21.08 -3.83
CA VAL A 231 -1.10 20.39 -5.01
C VAL A 231 0.02 19.93 -5.95
N VAL A 232 0.97 20.81 -6.27
CA VAL A 232 2.12 20.46 -7.11
C VAL A 232 2.95 19.35 -6.47
N ALA A 233 3.26 19.45 -5.17
CA ALA A 233 4.00 18.43 -4.44
C ALA A 233 3.33 17.06 -4.50
N SER A 234 2.02 17.01 -4.24
CA SER A 234 1.23 15.79 -4.29
C SER A 234 1.19 15.20 -5.71
N SER A 235 0.99 16.05 -6.73
CA SER A 235 0.97 15.64 -8.14
C SER A 235 2.30 15.03 -8.60
N GLN A 236 3.43 15.63 -8.23
CA GLN A 236 4.76 15.12 -8.56
C GLN A 236 5.05 13.76 -7.92
N GLN A 237 4.60 13.53 -6.69
CA GLN A 237 4.73 12.22 -6.03
C GLN A 237 3.89 11.16 -6.76
N LEU A 238 2.66 11.52 -7.14
CA LEU A 238 1.75 10.64 -7.88
C LEU A 238 2.27 10.27 -9.27
N GLU A 239 2.88 11.19 -9.99
CA GLU A 239 3.42 10.89 -11.33
C GLU A 239 4.52 9.83 -11.25
N ARG A 240 5.40 9.92 -10.26
CA ARG A 240 6.41 8.90 -9.99
C ARG A 240 5.77 7.56 -9.65
N PHE A 241 4.74 7.57 -8.83
CA PHE A 241 4.00 6.36 -8.49
C PHE A 241 3.30 5.73 -9.70
N ARG A 242 2.74 6.52 -10.62
CA ARG A 242 2.08 6.00 -11.84
C ARG A 242 3.02 5.16 -12.69
N VAL A 243 4.28 5.58 -12.84
CA VAL A 243 5.29 4.80 -13.55
C VAL A 243 5.48 3.43 -12.90
N VAL A 244 5.55 3.40 -11.56
CA VAL A 244 5.71 2.14 -10.80
C VAL A 244 4.46 1.26 -10.87
N VAL A 245 3.26 1.85 -10.78
CA VAL A 245 1.98 1.12 -10.89
C VAL A 245 1.82 0.40 -12.23
N ARG A 246 2.30 1.02 -13.32
CA ARG A 246 2.29 0.40 -14.66
C ARG A 246 3.08 -0.91 -14.72
N MET A 247 4.01 -1.12 -13.80
CA MET A 247 4.74 -2.39 -13.65
C MET A 247 4.04 -3.31 -12.64
N ILE A 248 3.67 -2.76 -11.47
CA ILE A 248 3.08 -3.52 -10.35
C ILE A 248 1.78 -4.24 -10.75
N LEU A 249 0.86 -3.57 -11.45
CA LEU A 249 -0.44 -4.18 -11.79
C LEU A 249 -0.30 -5.36 -12.75
N PRO A 250 0.41 -5.25 -13.88
CA PRO A 250 0.72 -6.41 -14.71
C PRO A 250 1.45 -7.52 -13.94
N THR A 251 2.42 -7.18 -13.09
CA THR A 251 3.11 -8.18 -12.25
C THR A 251 2.13 -8.93 -11.38
N LEU A 252 1.22 -8.27 -10.67
CA LEU A 252 0.22 -8.92 -9.82
C LEU A 252 -0.70 -9.86 -10.60
N ILE A 253 -1.19 -9.42 -11.76
CA ILE A 253 -2.08 -10.22 -12.61
C ILE A 253 -1.33 -11.45 -13.12
N VAL A 254 -0.18 -11.25 -13.77
CA VAL A 254 0.60 -12.34 -14.38
C VAL A 254 1.06 -13.34 -13.33
N THR A 255 1.69 -12.88 -12.25
CA THR A 255 2.16 -13.79 -11.18
C THR A 255 1.00 -14.48 -10.46
N GLY A 256 -0.16 -13.83 -10.34
CA GLY A 256 -1.37 -14.45 -9.79
C GLY A 256 -1.92 -15.57 -10.67
N LEU A 257 -1.93 -15.37 -12.00
CA LEU A 257 -2.34 -16.40 -12.96
C LEU A 257 -1.36 -17.58 -12.97
N ILE A 258 -0.05 -17.31 -12.96
CA ILE A 258 0.98 -18.34 -12.87
C ILE A 258 0.82 -19.16 -11.58
N GLN A 259 0.55 -18.52 -10.44
CA GLN A 259 0.31 -19.23 -9.17
C GLN A 259 -1.01 -20.02 -9.17
N ALA A 260 -2.02 -19.59 -9.91
CA ALA A 260 -3.30 -20.30 -10.00
C ALA A 260 -3.22 -21.55 -10.88
N TYR A 261 -2.37 -21.52 -11.92
CA TYR A 261 -2.28 -22.56 -12.95
C TYR A 261 -2.08 -23.99 -12.40
N PRO A 262 -1.20 -24.26 -11.41
CA PRO A 262 -1.02 -25.61 -10.87
C PRO A 262 -2.27 -26.23 -10.24
N TYR A 263 -3.25 -25.40 -9.82
CA TYR A 263 -4.43 -25.90 -9.11
C TYR A 263 -5.60 -26.26 -10.04
N VAL A 264 -5.71 -25.60 -11.20
CA VAL A 264 -6.87 -25.73 -12.09
C VAL A 264 -6.50 -25.98 -13.55
N GLY A 265 -5.23 -25.83 -13.92
CA GLY A 265 -4.74 -25.96 -15.29
C GLY A 265 -5.52 -25.06 -16.25
N LEU A 266 -5.85 -25.61 -17.43
CA LEU A 266 -6.72 -24.98 -18.42
C LEU A 266 -8.15 -25.54 -18.41
N ASN A 267 -8.53 -26.29 -17.37
CA ASN A 267 -9.84 -26.96 -17.32
C ASN A 267 -10.86 -26.09 -16.56
N PRO A 268 -11.86 -25.48 -17.24
CA PRO A 268 -12.83 -24.60 -16.59
C PRO A 268 -13.70 -25.32 -15.57
N SER A 269 -13.94 -26.62 -15.74
CA SER A 269 -14.73 -27.41 -14.79
C SER A 269 -14.06 -27.51 -13.41
N ALA A 270 -12.72 -27.47 -13.35
CA ALA A 270 -11.96 -27.50 -12.11
C ALA A 270 -12.21 -26.25 -11.22
N LEU A 271 -12.58 -25.12 -11.83
CA LEU A 271 -12.92 -23.89 -11.11
C LEU A 271 -14.23 -24.03 -10.31
N LEU A 272 -15.18 -24.82 -10.80
CA LEU A 272 -16.48 -25.00 -10.16
C LEU A 272 -16.53 -26.27 -9.29
N ALA A 273 -15.79 -27.30 -9.66
CA ALA A 273 -15.82 -28.61 -9.00
C ALA A 273 -15.10 -28.64 -7.64
N SER A 274 -14.13 -27.73 -7.40
CA SER A 274 -13.30 -27.77 -6.20
C SER A 274 -13.43 -26.50 -5.35
N THR A 275 -13.22 -26.61 -4.04
CA THR A 275 -13.19 -25.45 -3.13
C THR A 275 -12.04 -24.49 -3.48
N ILE A 276 -10.87 -25.01 -3.87
CA ILE A 276 -9.74 -24.21 -4.33
C ILE A 276 -10.11 -23.45 -5.62
N GLY A 277 -10.72 -24.14 -6.58
CA GLY A 277 -11.21 -23.53 -7.82
C GLY A 277 -12.19 -22.38 -7.59
N ARG A 278 -13.13 -22.55 -6.65
CA ARG A 278 -14.10 -21.51 -6.29
C ARG A 278 -13.44 -20.29 -5.65
N LEU A 279 -12.43 -20.49 -4.80
CA LEU A 279 -11.64 -19.38 -4.24
C LEU A 279 -10.85 -18.63 -5.33
N ILE A 280 -10.30 -19.34 -6.32
CA ILE A 280 -9.65 -18.73 -7.48
C ILE A 280 -10.66 -17.89 -8.27
N LEU A 281 -11.85 -18.44 -8.52
CA LEU A 281 -12.91 -17.73 -9.25
C LEU A 281 -13.36 -16.45 -8.53
N VAL A 282 -13.56 -16.51 -7.20
CA VAL A 282 -13.85 -15.33 -6.38
C VAL A 282 -12.73 -14.29 -6.52
N LYS A 283 -11.46 -14.70 -6.46
CA LYS A 283 -10.33 -13.78 -6.62
C LYS A 283 -10.29 -13.15 -8.01
N ILE A 284 -10.55 -13.92 -9.07
CA ILE A 284 -10.66 -13.40 -10.45
C ILE A 284 -11.79 -12.37 -10.54
N ALA A 285 -12.96 -12.66 -9.99
CA ALA A 285 -14.09 -11.73 -9.97
C ALA A 285 -13.74 -10.41 -9.26
N LEU A 286 -13.07 -10.49 -8.10
CA LEU A 286 -12.60 -9.32 -7.36
C LEU A 286 -11.57 -8.50 -8.17
N ILE A 287 -10.67 -9.16 -8.91
CA ILE A 287 -9.71 -8.49 -9.80
C ILE A 287 -10.44 -7.79 -10.95
N ILE A 288 -11.44 -8.42 -11.56
CA ILE A 288 -12.26 -7.80 -12.62
C ILE A 288 -12.96 -6.55 -12.10
N VAL A 289 -13.59 -6.63 -10.92
CA VAL A 289 -14.22 -5.47 -10.26
C VAL A 289 -13.19 -4.36 -10.04
N LEU A 290 -12.01 -4.71 -9.52
CA LEU A 290 -10.95 -3.76 -9.27
C LEU A 290 -10.46 -3.06 -10.55
N VAL A 291 -10.25 -3.82 -11.64
CA VAL A 291 -9.88 -3.26 -12.95
C VAL A 291 -10.99 -2.33 -13.46
N GLY A 292 -12.26 -2.72 -13.32
CA GLY A 292 -13.40 -1.87 -13.63
C GLY A 292 -13.39 -0.54 -12.86
N VAL A 293 -13.09 -0.58 -11.55
CA VAL A 293 -12.95 0.64 -10.73
C VAL A 293 -11.79 1.52 -11.24
N PHE A 294 -10.66 0.95 -11.65
CA PHE A 294 -9.54 1.74 -12.17
C PHE A 294 -9.81 2.35 -13.54
N ILE A 295 -10.51 1.65 -14.43
CA ILE A 295 -10.91 2.18 -15.74
C ILE A 295 -11.91 3.31 -15.57
N THR A 296 -12.89 3.15 -14.67
CA THR A 296 -13.93 4.15 -14.41
C THR A 296 -13.46 5.34 -13.58
N CYS A 297 -12.46 5.15 -12.72
CA CYS A 297 -11.86 6.20 -11.91
C CYS A 297 -10.43 6.49 -12.39
N PRO A 298 -10.23 7.37 -13.39
CA PRO A 298 -8.91 7.89 -13.67
C PRO A 298 -8.54 8.76 -12.47
N MET A 299 -7.87 8.12 -11.49
CA MET A 299 -7.75 8.50 -10.08
C MET A 299 -7.36 9.96 -9.83
N TRP A 300 -6.93 10.71 -10.85
CA TRP A 300 -6.58 12.13 -10.72
C TRP A 300 -6.80 13.03 -11.96
N ARG A 301 -7.43 12.57 -13.07
CA ARG A 301 -7.79 13.51 -14.17
C ARG A 301 -9.18 14.13 -14.00
N ALA A 302 -10.13 13.42 -13.40
CA ALA A 302 -11.52 13.89 -13.25
C ALA A 302 -12.04 13.93 -11.80
N CYS A 303 -11.41 13.21 -10.87
CA CYS A 303 -11.98 12.93 -9.54
C CYS A 303 -11.19 13.49 -8.35
N SER A 304 -10.26 14.44 -8.55
CA SER A 304 -9.52 14.99 -7.41
C SER A 304 -10.44 15.79 -6.46
N PRO A 305 -10.37 15.55 -5.14
CA PRO A 305 -11.16 16.23 -4.13
C PRO A 305 -10.50 17.51 -3.61
N ILE A 306 -9.39 17.93 -4.22
CA ILE A 306 -8.71 19.19 -3.92
C ILE A 306 -9.07 20.15 -5.06
N ALA A 307 -9.75 21.26 -4.73
CA ALA A 307 -10.04 22.32 -5.69
C ALA A 307 -8.73 22.76 -6.38
N GLY A 308 -8.72 22.82 -7.71
CA GLY A 308 -7.54 23.14 -8.51
C GLY A 308 -6.68 21.96 -8.99
N MET A 309 -6.99 20.71 -8.65
CA MET A 309 -6.26 19.54 -9.16
C MET A 309 -6.76 18.94 -10.47
N CYS A 310 -8.04 19.15 -10.82
CA CYS A 310 -8.62 18.65 -12.08
C CYS A 310 -8.72 19.74 -13.16
N LYS A 311 -8.83 21.01 -12.78
CA LYS A 311 -8.60 22.18 -13.63
C LYS A 311 -7.89 23.23 -12.80
N LEU A 312 -6.68 23.62 -13.22
CA LEU A 312 -6.00 24.77 -12.62
C LEU A 312 -6.83 26.05 -12.82
N ASP A 313 -7.65 26.10 -13.88
CA ASP A 313 -8.56 27.21 -14.21
C ASP A 313 -9.66 27.43 -13.15
N ASP A 314 -10.01 26.42 -12.35
CA ASP A 314 -10.95 26.56 -11.22
C ASP A 314 -10.36 27.44 -10.10
N LEU A 315 -9.03 27.61 -10.08
CA LEU A 315 -8.33 28.54 -9.17
C LEU A 315 -8.27 29.96 -9.74
N TYR A 316 -8.50 30.12 -11.04
CA TYR A 316 -8.44 31.39 -11.77
C TYR A 316 -9.83 31.89 -12.20
N THR A 317 -10.92 31.23 -11.80
CA THR A 317 -12.27 31.65 -12.17
C THR A 317 -12.54 33.05 -11.61
N PRO A 318 -12.87 34.06 -12.45
CA PRO A 318 -12.93 35.47 -12.04
C PRO A 318 -13.95 35.81 -10.94
N GLY A 319 -14.93 34.93 -10.68
CA GLY A 319 -15.98 35.17 -9.68
C GLY A 319 -15.54 35.14 -8.21
N ASN A 320 -14.31 34.71 -7.90
CA ASN A 320 -13.74 34.81 -6.54
C ASN A 320 -12.88 36.07 -6.33
N GLN A 321 -12.78 36.95 -7.34
CA GLN A 321 -12.07 38.22 -7.23
C GLN A 321 -13.01 39.44 -7.09
N GLU A 322 -14.31 39.28 -7.34
CA GLU A 322 -15.29 40.38 -7.32
C GLU A 322 -15.89 40.70 -5.93
N ALA A 323 -15.57 39.95 -4.89
CA ALA A 323 -15.91 40.32 -3.51
C ALA A 323 -14.71 40.98 -2.82
N ARG A 324 -14.28 42.13 -3.34
CA ARG A 324 -13.41 43.08 -2.63
C ARG A 324 -14.00 44.48 -2.73
N PRO A 325 -14.70 44.99 -1.70
CA PRO A 325 -14.44 46.34 -1.24
C PRO A 325 -13.02 46.42 -0.64
#